data_AF-A0AAV7I8Q0-F1
#
_entry.id   AF-A0AAV7I8Q0-F1
#
_cell.length_a   1.000
_cell.length_b   1.000
_cell.length_c   1.000
_cell.angle_alpha   90.00
_cell.angle_beta   90.00
_cell.angle_gamma   90.00
#
_symmetry.space_group_name_H-M   'P 1'
#
loop_
_entity.id
_entity.type
_entity.pdbx_description
1 polymer ?
#
loop_
_entity_poly.entity_id
_entity_poly.type
_entity_poly.pdbx_seq_one_letter_code
_entity_poly.pdbx_strand_id
1 'polypeptide(L)'
;MSAQSLIASFTHDEEIDEWVVGDESVELKGYVNAIEGTKMVTSSKYPGKLVPLYKIVIDNGGTKRVRAVFWGRDAEKNSPIIHDRTIIEIKRGKVTPGNVAFNNPAHRISLLELYITSASTVTIFDEKFEIFVEPVQVLDLPMIYFKDLDATVCVQGYLKQEFDPIKSYGSIYGAGVLVDGETRLPVKIEKFNPSSTKIPKGTFLKMTGVVATNATGPPCLKVTSIDDVQICSDVAVLAPEILSPMGRRPPSKRKVDFTFDIAEKEKAAKKKGINLKCLATRLILI
;
A
#
# COMPACT_ATOMS: atom_id res chain seq x y z
N MET A 1 0.07 4.88 -24.73
CA MET A 1 -0.95 5.92 -24.43
C MET A 1 -0.61 6.58 -23.11
N SER A 2 -0.97 7.84 -22.88
CA SER A 2 -0.81 8.45 -21.55
C SER A 2 -1.84 7.88 -20.57
N ALA A 3 -1.54 7.84 -19.26
CA ALA A 3 -2.50 7.40 -18.25
C ALA A 3 -3.82 8.18 -18.34
N GLN A 4 -3.74 9.47 -18.64
CA GLN A 4 -4.90 10.37 -18.74
C GLN A 4 -5.77 10.08 -19.96
N SER A 5 -5.17 9.75 -21.11
CA SER A 5 -5.93 9.29 -22.30
C SER A 5 -6.61 7.95 -22.07
N LEU A 6 -6.07 7.12 -21.19
CA LEU A 6 -6.64 5.80 -20.90
C LEU A 6 -7.76 5.88 -19.86
N ILE A 7 -7.62 6.73 -18.82
CA ILE A 7 -8.71 7.07 -17.89
C ILE A 7 -9.92 7.64 -18.64
N ALA A 8 -9.71 8.48 -19.65
CA ALA A 8 -10.80 9.03 -20.47
C ALA A 8 -11.60 7.95 -21.25
N SER A 9 -11.08 6.73 -21.35
CA SER A 9 -11.79 5.59 -21.96
C SER A 9 -12.51 4.71 -20.95
N PHE A 10 -12.32 4.93 -19.65
CA PHE A 10 -12.94 4.15 -18.58
C PHE A 10 -14.38 4.62 -18.30
N THR A 11 -15.16 3.76 -17.63
CA THR A 11 -16.53 4.09 -17.25
C THR A 11 -16.54 5.28 -16.30
N HIS A 12 -17.37 6.29 -16.59
CA HIS A 12 -17.41 7.52 -15.81
C HIS A 12 -18.06 7.34 -14.43
N ASP A 13 -17.68 8.21 -13.48
CA ASP A 13 -18.23 8.18 -12.11
C ASP A 13 -19.75 8.37 -12.12
N GLU A 14 -20.24 9.27 -12.99
CA GLU A 14 -21.66 9.60 -13.15
C GLU A 14 -22.47 8.39 -13.62
N GLU A 15 -21.93 7.58 -14.54
CA GLU A 15 -22.59 6.37 -15.01
C GLU A 15 -22.74 5.33 -13.89
N ILE A 16 -21.68 5.15 -13.08
CA ILE A 16 -21.68 4.20 -11.96
C ILE A 16 -22.66 4.63 -10.87
N ASP A 17 -22.82 5.95 -10.66
CA ASP A 17 -23.76 6.50 -9.68
C ASP A 17 -25.23 6.30 -10.06
N GLU A 18 -25.53 6.13 -11.35
CA GLU A 18 -26.88 5.87 -11.86
C GLU A 18 -27.25 4.37 -11.87
N TRP A 19 -26.32 3.48 -11.55
CA TRP A 19 -26.59 2.04 -11.55
C TRP A 19 -27.67 1.64 -10.54
N VAL A 20 -28.56 0.77 -10.98
CA VAL A 20 -29.68 0.26 -10.18
C VAL A 20 -29.51 -1.22 -9.91
N VAL A 21 -29.79 -1.65 -8.68
CA VAL A 21 -29.77 -3.07 -8.29
C VAL A 21 -30.71 -3.88 -9.20
N GLY A 22 -30.19 -4.97 -9.75
CA GLY A 22 -30.92 -5.85 -10.66
C GLY A 22 -30.73 -5.52 -12.14
N ASP A 23 -30.10 -4.40 -12.49
CA ASP A 23 -29.69 -4.11 -13.87
C ASP A 23 -28.63 -5.13 -14.33
N GLU A 24 -28.81 -5.67 -15.53
CA GLU A 24 -27.94 -6.68 -16.15
C GLU A 24 -27.31 -6.15 -17.46
N SER A 25 -27.47 -4.86 -17.74
CA SER A 25 -27.02 -4.21 -18.98
C SER A 25 -25.75 -3.37 -18.82
N VAL A 26 -25.27 -3.14 -17.60
CA VAL A 26 -24.17 -2.22 -17.33
C VAL A 26 -22.84 -2.65 -17.94
N GLU A 27 -22.00 -1.66 -18.25
CA GLU A 27 -20.63 -1.82 -18.71
C GLU A 27 -19.67 -1.15 -17.71
N LEU A 28 -18.66 -1.91 -17.28
CA LEU A 28 -17.58 -1.39 -16.43
C LEU A 28 -16.25 -1.60 -17.11
N LYS A 29 -15.57 -0.50 -17.41
CA LYS A 29 -14.20 -0.48 -17.87
C LYS A 29 -13.33 0.29 -16.90
N GLY A 30 -12.20 -0.30 -16.53
CA GLY A 30 -11.24 0.28 -15.60
C GLY A 30 -10.01 -0.61 -15.46
N TYR A 31 -9.26 -0.43 -14.38
CA TYR A 31 -8.12 -1.28 -14.06
C TYR A 31 -8.31 -1.98 -12.73
N VAL A 32 -7.69 -3.16 -12.59
CA VAL A 32 -7.71 -3.94 -11.36
C VAL A 32 -6.82 -3.25 -10.32
N ASN A 33 -7.44 -2.72 -9.27
CA ASN A 33 -6.76 -2.01 -8.18
C ASN A 33 -6.48 -2.93 -6.99
N ALA A 34 -7.32 -3.95 -6.78
CA ALA A 34 -7.08 -4.96 -5.75
C ALA A 34 -7.64 -6.31 -6.15
N ILE A 35 -6.95 -7.38 -5.72
CA ILE A 35 -7.41 -8.76 -5.82
C ILE A 35 -7.68 -9.25 -4.40
N GLU A 36 -8.96 -9.52 -4.08
CA GLU A 36 -9.35 -10.09 -2.77
C GLU A 36 -9.10 -11.61 -2.72
N GLY A 37 -8.84 -12.22 -3.88
CA GLY A 37 -8.39 -13.60 -4.05
C GLY A 37 -9.51 -14.59 -4.36
N THR A 38 -9.11 -15.84 -4.61
CA THR A 38 -10.01 -16.97 -4.86
C THR A 38 -10.24 -17.74 -3.56
N LYS A 39 -11.50 -18.05 -3.24
CA LYS A 39 -11.89 -18.85 -2.07
C LYS A 39 -12.87 -19.93 -2.47
N MET A 40 -12.78 -21.09 -1.82
CA MET A 40 -13.81 -22.13 -1.92
C MET A 40 -14.87 -21.87 -0.86
N VAL A 41 -16.12 -21.67 -1.26
CA VAL A 41 -17.22 -21.34 -0.34
C VAL A 41 -18.42 -22.25 -0.58
N THR A 42 -19.22 -22.47 0.46
CA THR A 42 -20.52 -23.13 0.30
C THR A 42 -21.50 -22.18 -0.39
N SER A 43 -22.33 -22.73 -1.28
CA SER A 43 -23.35 -21.97 -1.99
C SER A 43 -24.73 -22.55 -1.69
N SER A 44 -25.70 -21.68 -1.39
CA SER A 44 -27.11 -22.08 -1.25
C SER A 44 -27.66 -22.70 -2.54
N LYS A 45 -27.11 -22.31 -3.70
CA LYS A 45 -27.46 -22.86 -5.01
C LYS A 45 -26.93 -24.28 -5.23
N TYR A 46 -25.87 -24.67 -4.50
CA TYR A 46 -25.25 -25.99 -4.58
C TYR A 46 -24.96 -26.55 -3.18
N PRO A 47 -26.00 -26.99 -2.45
CA PRO A 47 -25.85 -27.49 -1.09
C PRO A 47 -24.84 -28.64 -1.01
N GLY A 48 -23.97 -28.60 -0.01
CA GLY A 48 -22.94 -29.63 0.22
C GLY A 48 -21.75 -29.62 -0.74
N LYS A 49 -21.69 -28.68 -1.69
CA LYS A 49 -20.53 -28.50 -2.58
C LYS A 49 -19.83 -27.17 -2.31
N LEU A 50 -18.50 -27.22 -2.29
CA LEU A 50 -17.69 -26.02 -2.32
C LEU A 50 -17.62 -25.50 -3.76
N VAL A 51 -17.87 -24.21 -3.93
CA VAL A 51 -17.84 -23.50 -5.21
C VAL A 51 -16.77 -22.42 -5.13
N PRO A 52 -15.92 -22.26 -6.16
CA PRO A 52 -14.95 -21.18 -6.20
C PRO A 52 -15.65 -19.82 -6.34
N LEU A 53 -15.14 -18.87 -5.57
CA LEU A 53 -15.54 -17.46 -5.55
C LEU A 53 -14.27 -16.64 -5.73
N TYR A 54 -14.24 -15.80 -6.76
CA TYR A 54 -13.14 -14.89 -7.03
C TYR A 54 -13.64 -13.45 -7.04
N LYS A 55 -12.90 -12.57 -6.35
CA LYS A 55 -13.27 -11.17 -6.16
C LYS A 55 -12.12 -10.25 -6.50
N ILE A 56 -12.44 -9.20 -7.25
CA ILE A 56 -11.52 -8.12 -7.61
C ILE A 56 -12.20 -6.78 -7.40
N VAL A 57 -11.40 -5.74 -7.20
CA VAL A 57 -11.84 -4.35 -7.16
C VAL A 57 -11.29 -3.65 -8.38
N ILE A 58 -12.19 -3.09 -9.18
CA ILE A 58 -11.91 -2.34 -10.39
C ILE A 58 -12.04 -0.85 -10.06
N ASP A 59 -11.02 -0.08 -10.40
CA ASP A 59 -10.98 1.37 -10.25
C ASP A 59 -11.10 1.98 -11.65
N ASN A 60 -11.96 2.99 -11.79
CA ASN A 60 -12.19 3.66 -13.06
C ASN A 60 -11.26 4.87 -13.28
N GLY A 61 -10.29 5.09 -12.38
CA GLY A 61 -9.38 6.24 -12.42
C GLY A 61 -10.00 7.55 -11.92
N GLY A 62 -11.27 7.52 -11.52
CA GLY A 62 -11.99 8.62 -10.88
C GLY A 62 -12.11 8.41 -9.37
N THR A 63 -13.31 8.59 -8.83
CA THR A 63 -13.61 8.39 -7.41
C THR A 63 -14.25 7.03 -7.11
N LYS A 64 -14.66 6.28 -8.14
CA LYS A 64 -15.39 5.03 -7.99
C LYS A 64 -14.49 3.81 -8.04
N ARG A 65 -14.77 2.89 -7.11
CA ARG A 65 -14.18 1.56 -7.06
C ARG A 65 -15.28 0.54 -6.94
N VAL A 66 -15.40 -0.34 -7.90
CA VAL A 66 -16.47 -1.33 -7.95
C VAL A 66 -15.87 -2.71 -7.76
N ARG A 67 -16.47 -3.49 -6.85
CA ARG A 67 -16.09 -4.90 -6.70
C ARG A 67 -16.83 -5.75 -7.72
N ALA A 68 -16.08 -6.55 -8.48
CA ALA A 68 -16.62 -7.56 -9.39
C ALA A 68 -16.47 -8.96 -8.78
N VAL A 69 -17.51 -9.78 -8.90
CA VAL A 69 -17.66 -11.07 -8.22
C VAL A 69 -17.91 -12.18 -9.24
N PHE A 70 -16.99 -13.13 -9.29
CA PHE A 70 -17.01 -14.28 -10.17
C PHE A 70 -17.30 -15.55 -9.37
N TRP A 71 -18.14 -16.43 -9.91
CA TRP A 71 -18.53 -17.68 -9.25
C TRP A 71 -18.28 -18.88 -10.16
N GLY A 72 -17.97 -20.03 -9.55
CA GLY A 72 -17.87 -21.31 -10.26
C GLY A 72 -16.86 -21.25 -11.41
N ARG A 73 -17.29 -21.66 -12.60
CA ARG A 73 -16.44 -21.69 -13.79
C ARG A 73 -15.88 -20.32 -14.17
N ASP A 74 -16.62 -19.23 -13.94
CA ASP A 74 -16.13 -17.90 -14.23
C ASP A 74 -14.99 -17.48 -13.29
N ALA A 75 -15.02 -17.93 -12.03
CA ALA A 75 -13.92 -17.71 -11.10
C ALA A 75 -12.67 -18.50 -11.54
N GLU A 76 -12.84 -19.78 -11.90
CA GLU A 76 -11.75 -20.66 -12.36
C GLU A 76 -11.11 -20.15 -13.66
N LYS A 77 -11.94 -19.70 -14.61
CA LYS A 77 -11.49 -19.19 -15.91
C LYS A 77 -10.70 -17.88 -15.79
N ASN A 78 -11.18 -16.94 -14.98
CA ASN A 78 -10.64 -15.57 -14.97
C ASN A 78 -9.55 -15.35 -13.91
N SER A 79 -9.58 -16.08 -12.79
CA SER A 79 -8.59 -15.86 -11.71
C SER A 79 -7.11 -16.04 -12.09
N PRO A 80 -6.71 -16.93 -13.03
CA PRO A 80 -5.30 -17.09 -13.40
C PRO A 80 -4.77 -15.98 -14.32
N ILE A 81 -5.65 -15.26 -15.00
CA ILE A 81 -5.30 -14.30 -16.07
C ILE A 81 -5.53 -12.84 -15.65
N ILE A 82 -6.34 -12.61 -14.62
CA ILE A 82 -6.54 -11.28 -14.05
C ILE A 82 -5.43 -11.01 -13.03
N HIS A 83 -4.65 -9.97 -13.28
CA HIS A 83 -3.54 -9.54 -12.44
C HIS A 83 -3.70 -8.10 -11.97
N ASP A 84 -2.87 -7.71 -11.01
CA ASP A 84 -2.80 -6.32 -10.57
C ASP A 84 -2.55 -5.38 -11.76
N ARG A 85 -3.30 -4.28 -11.78
CA ARG A 85 -3.27 -3.22 -12.81
C ARG A 85 -3.69 -3.65 -14.21
N THR A 86 -4.17 -4.86 -14.40
CA THR A 86 -4.75 -5.29 -15.67
C THR A 86 -5.94 -4.39 -16.01
N ILE A 87 -5.99 -3.88 -17.24
CA ILE A 87 -7.16 -3.17 -17.75
C ILE A 87 -8.20 -4.21 -18.12
N ILE A 88 -9.43 -4.01 -17.67
CA ILE A 88 -10.53 -4.95 -17.82
C ILE A 88 -11.82 -4.21 -18.21
N GLU A 89 -12.58 -4.80 -19.11
CA GLU A 89 -13.91 -4.36 -19.50
C GLU A 89 -14.89 -5.51 -19.25
N ILE A 90 -15.94 -5.22 -18.49
CA ILE A 90 -17.00 -6.15 -18.13
C ILE A 90 -18.30 -5.60 -18.69
N LYS A 91 -18.92 -6.36 -19.60
CA LYS A 91 -20.22 -6.03 -20.20
C LYS A 91 -21.30 -6.96 -19.69
N ARG A 92 -22.51 -6.45 -19.52
CA ARG A 92 -23.71 -7.21 -19.10
C ARG A 92 -23.49 -7.91 -17.76
N GLY A 93 -22.86 -7.23 -16.83
CA GLY A 93 -22.77 -7.72 -15.45
C GLY A 93 -24.02 -7.34 -14.68
N LYS A 94 -24.38 -8.16 -13.69
CA LYS A 94 -25.56 -7.90 -12.86
C LYS A 94 -25.20 -7.02 -11.68
N VAL A 95 -25.83 -5.86 -11.55
CA VAL A 95 -25.67 -4.99 -10.39
C VAL A 95 -26.38 -5.60 -9.18
N THR A 96 -25.66 -5.71 -8.08
CA THR A 96 -26.15 -6.28 -6.82
C THR A 96 -25.75 -5.38 -5.65
N PRO A 97 -26.48 -5.42 -4.51
CA PRO A 97 -26.02 -4.75 -3.31
C PRO A 97 -24.70 -5.37 -2.84
N GLY A 98 -23.73 -4.53 -2.58
CA GLY A 98 -22.45 -4.95 -2.02
C GLY A 98 -22.61 -5.42 -0.58
N ASN A 99 -21.81 -6.41 -0.20
CA ASN A 99 -21.85 -6.90 1.18
C ASN A 99 -21.03 -5.97 2.09
N VAL A 100 -21.71 -4.99 2.67
CA VAL A 100 -21.13 -3.99 3.59
C VAL A 100 -20.42 -4.58 4.80
N ALA A 101 -20.76 -5.81 5.22
CA ALA A 101 -20.06 -6.47 6.33
C ALA A 101 -18.59 -6.81 6.01
N PHE A 102 -18.21 -6.78 4.74
CA PHE A 102 -16.85 -7.07 4.27
C PHE A 102 -16.19 -5.86 3.58
N ASN A 103 -16.73 -4.66 3.75
CA ASN A 103 -16.11 -3.44 3.23
C ASN A 103 -15.17 -2.83 4.26
N ASN A 104 -13.90 -2.66 3.89
CA ASN A 104 -12.99 -1.78 4.63
C ASN A 104 -13.31 -0.32 4.25
N PRO A 105 -13.71 0.54 5.19
CA PRO A 105 -14.04 1.94 4.91
C PRO A 105 -12.91 2.72 4.22
N ALA A 106 -11.65 2.34 4.47
CA ALA A 106 -10.50 3.00 3.86
C ALA A 106 -10.39 2.76 2.34
N HIS A 107 -11.02 1.72 1.80
CA HIS A 107 -10.88 1.33 0.40
C HIS A 107 -11.84 2.07 -0.54
N ARG A 108 -12.81 2.83 0.01
CA ARG A 108 -13.83 3.60 -0.74
C ARG A 108 -14.51 2.79 -1.86
N ILE A 109 -14.81 1.52 -1.56
CA ILE A 109 -15.51 0.63 -2.49
C ILE A 109 -16.98 1.03 -2.53
N SER A 110 -17.56 1.06 -3.73
CA SER A 110 -18.98 1.29 -3.97
C SER A 110 -19.83 0.34 -3.13
N LEU A 111 -21.02 0.82 -2.74
CA LEU A 111 -22.03 0.00 -2.08
C LEU A 111 -22.70 -0.99 -3.04
N LEU A 112 -22.38 -0.92 -4.34
CA LEU A 112 -22.84 -1.85 -5.35
C LEU A 112 -21.69 -2.76 -5.81
N GLU A 113 -22.05 -3.99 -6.15
CA GLU A 113 -21.17 -5.02 -6.68
C GLU A 113 -21.64 -5.47 -8.06
N LEU A 114 -20.68 -5.82 -8.91
CA LEU A 114 -20.90 -6.37 -10.23
C LEU A 114 -20.81 -7.90 -10.18
N TYR A 115 -21.95 -8.57 -10.24
CA TYR A 115 -22.03 -10.02 -10.28
C TYR A 115 -21.89 -10.53 -11.72
N ILE A 116 -20.88 -11.35 -11.95
CA ILE A 116 -20.61 -11.90 -13.29
C ILE A 116 -21.53 -13.10 -13.54
N THR A 117 -22.30 -13.02 -14.62
CA THR A 117 -23.25 -14.06 -15.06
C THR A 117 -22.74 -14.75 -16.31
N SER A 118 -23.41 -15.82 -16.72
CA SER A 118 -23.11 -16.50 -17.99
C SER A 118 -23.36 -15.62 -19.24
N ALA A 119 -24.13 -14.54 -19.11
CA ALA A 119 -24.35 -13.57 -20.19
C ALA A 119 -23.28 -12.46 -20.22
N SER A 120 -22.50 -12.34 -19.14
CA SER A 120 -21.47 -11.32 -19.03
C SER A 120 -20.31 -11.61 -19.97
N THR A 121 -19.68 -10.55 -20.45
CA THR A 121 -18.45 -10.64 -21.25
C THR A 121 -17.34 -9.94 -20.50
N VAL A 122 -16.21 -10.63 -20.36
CA VAL A 122 -15.04 -10.15 -19.64
C VAL A 122 -13.90 -10.08 -20.63
N THR A 123 -13.49 -8.87 -20.97
CA THR A 123 -12.38 -8.58 -21.87
C THR A 123 -11.20 -8.09 -21.04
N ILE A 124 -10.09 -8.79 -21.15
CA ILE A 124 -8.83 -8.44 -20.51
C ILE A 124 -7.92 -7.87 -21.59
N PHE A 125 -7.42 -6.67 -21.39
CA PHE A 125 -6.50 -6.04 -22.33
C PHE A 125 -5.06 -6.38 -21.94
N ASP A 126 -4.20 -6.54 -22.95
CA ASP A 126 -2.77 -6.83 -22.74
C ASP A 126 -2.03 -5.67 -22.08
N GLU A 127 -2.55 -4.46 -22.26
CA GLU A 127 -2.05 -3.24 -21.64
C GLU A 127 -2.33 -3.24 -20.13
N LYS A 128 -1.36 -2.76 -19.35
CA LYS A 128 -1.53 -2.51 -17.91
C LYS A 128 -1.67 -1.03 -17.65
N PHE A 129 -2.45 -0.70 -16.63
CA PHE A 129 -2.57 0.67 -16.16
C PHE A 129 -1.31 1.08 -15.39
N GLU A 130 -0.57 2.02 -15.94
CA GLU A 130 0.55 2.65 -15.24
C GLU A 130 0.03 3.83 -14.42
N ILE A 131 0.00 3.66 -13.10
CA ILE A 131 -0.21 4.79 -12.20
C ILE A 131 1.05 5.64 -12.27
N PHE A 132 0.91 6.89 -12.71
CA PHE A 132 1.96 7.88 -12.52
C PHE A 132 2.07 8.16 -11.02
N VAL A 133 2.95 7.43 -10.35
CA VAL A 133 3.36 7.75 -8.99
C VAL A 133 4.34 8.90 -9.14
N GLU A 134 3.93 10.13 -8.81
CA GLU A 134 4.89 11.20 -8.60
C GLU A 134 5.99 10.64 -7.69
N PRO A 135 7.28 10.84 -8.02
CA PRO A 135 8.35 10.33 -7.18
C PRO A 135 8.15 10.86 -5.77
N VAL A 136 7.70 9.98 -4.87
CA VAL A 136 7.42 10.34 -3.50
C VAL A 136 8.75 10.82 -2.93
N GLN A 137 8.79 12.07 -2.48
CA GLN A 137 9.99 12.61 -1.87
C GLN A 137 10.30 11.77 -0.63
N VAL A 138 11.34 10.94 -0.71
CA VAL A 138 11.81 10.16 0.43
C VAL A 138 12.73 11.06 1.24
N LEU A 139 12.31 11.37 2.47
CA LEU A 139 13.13 12.15 3.39
C LEU A 139 14.12 11.23 4.11
N ASP A 140 15.39 11.60 4.10
CA ASP A 140 16.43 10.94 4.91
C ASP A 140 16.66 11.80 6.15
N LEU A 141 15.99 11.43 7.26
CA LEU A 141 15.96 12.22 8.49
C LEU A 141 16.20 11.29 9.69
N PRO A 142 16.92 11.73 10.74
CA PRO A 142 17.08 10.96 11.96
C PRO A 142 15.74 10.65 12.64
N MET A 143 15.61 9.46 13.24
CA MET A 143 14.36 8.97 13.87
C MET A 143 13.75 9.95 14.85
N ILE A 144 14.57 10.78 15.51
CA ILE A 144 14.13 11.73 16.54
C ILE A 144 13.12 12.75 16.02
N TYR A 145 13.10 13.01 14.71
CA TYR A 145 12.22 14.01 14.07
C TYR A 145 10.86 13.46 13.63
N PHE A 146 10.60 12.16 13.77
CA PHE A 146 9.41 11.53 13.20
C PHE A 146 8.11 11.78 13.99
N LYS A 147 8.13 12.60 15.03
CA LYS A 147 6.90 12.94 15.74
C LYS A 147 6.09 13.93 14.91
N ASP A 148 4.87 13.51 14.55
CA ASP A 148 3.92 14.28 13.73
C ASP A 148 4.40 14.55 12.31
N LEU A 149 5.32 13.73 11.81
CA LEU A 149 5.71 13.69 10.41
C LEU A 149 4.73 12.80 9.62
N ASP A 150 4.15 13.34 8.55
CA ASP A 150 3.32 12.61 7.59
C ASP A 150 4.05 12.58 6.24
N ALA A 151 5.06 11.70 6.14
CA ALA A 151 5.90 11.58 4.97
C ALA A 151 6.49 10.18 4.83
N THR A 152 6.91 9.85 3.62
CA THR A 152 7.76 8.68 3.35
C THR A 152 9.19 9.02 3.74
N VAL A 153 9.77 8.19 4.60
CA VAL A 153 11.11 8.36 5.13
C VAL A 153 11.97 7.14 4.83
N CYS A 154 13.25 7.38 4.62
CA CYS A 154 14.29 6.37 4.73
C CYS A 154 14.82 6.42 6.17
N VAL A 155 14.82 5.28 6.86
CA VAL A 155 15.36 5.18 8.22
C VAL A 155 16.46 4.12 8.28
N GLN A 156 17.45 4.38 9.13
CA GLN A 156 18.52 3.45 9.45
C GLN A 156 18.61 3.25 10.96
N GLY A 157 18.81 2.01 11.41
CA GLY A 157 19.01 1.74 12.83
C GLY A 157 19.16 0.26 13.14
N TYR A 158 19.46 -0.03 14.41
CA TYR A 158 19.62 -1.40 14.89
C TYR A 158 18.27 -2.01 15.28
N LEU A 159 18.06 -3.27 14.89
CA LEU A 159 16.87 -4.04 15.27
C LEU A 159 16.95 -4.44 16.75
N LYS A 160 16.22 -3.74 17.62
CA LYS A 160 16.19 -4.01 19.06
C LYS A 160 15.19 -5.09 19.47
N GLN A 161 14.04 -5.11 18.82
CA GLN A 161 13.04 -6.17 18.95
C GLN A 161 12.82 -6.75 17.57
N GLU A 162 12.95 -8.07 17.46
CA GLU A 162 12.80 -8.81 16.20
C GLU A 162 11.40 -8.62 15.62
N PHE A 163 11.24 -8.90 14.32
CA PHE A 163 9.92 -8.86 13.69
C PHE A 163 9.13 -10.10 14.06
N ASP A 164 8.17 -9.95 14.96
CA ASP A 164 7.24 -11.00 15.35
C ASP A 164 5.90 -10.84 14.60
N PRO A 165 5.27 -11.95 14.15
CA PRO A 165 3.99 -11.89 13.46
C PRO A 165 2.86 -11.56 14.45
N ILE A 166 2.13 -10.49 14.18
CA ILE A 166 0.91 -10.11 14.90
C ILE A 166 -0.31 -10.32 14.00
N LYS A 167 -1.30 -11.04 14.54
CA LYS A 167 -2.60 -11.24 13.89
C LYS A 167 -3.59 -10.16 14.34
N SER A 168 -4.19 -9.45 13.39
CA SER A 168 -5.21 -8.42 13.68
C SER A 168 -6.22 -8.32 12.54
N TYR A 169 -7.52 -8.35 12.86
CA TYR A 169 -8.63 -8.19 11.91
C TYR A 169 -8.50 -9.04 10.62
N GLY A 170 -8.06 -10.30 10.74
CA GLY A 170 -7.90 -11.21 9.60
C GLY A 170 -6.66 -10.97 8.74
N SER A 171 -5.77 -10.05 9.13
CA SER A 171 -4.47 -9.79 8.51
C SER A 171 -3.32 -10.18 9.46
N ILE A 172 -2.15 -10.48 8.88
CA ILE A 172 -0.90 -10.73 9.62
C ILE A 172 0.07 -9.63 9.23
N TYR A 173 0.68 -8.97 10.22
CA TYR A 173 1.75 -8.00 9.99
C TYR A 173 2.95 -8.33 10.90
N GLY A 174 4.14 -7.92 10.48
CA GLY A 174 5.36 -8.05 11.28
C GLY A 174 5.51 -6.84 12.18
N ALA A 175 5.79 -7.03 13.46
CA ALA A 175 6.02 -5.94 14.40
C ALA A 175 7.41 -6.05 15.01
N GLY A 176 8.17 -4.96 14.99
CA GLY A 176 9.51 -4.89 15.57
C GLY A 176 9.83 -3.49 16.06
N VAL A 177 11.03 -3.29 16.60
CA VAL A 177 11.49 -1.98 17.07
C VAL A 177 12.91 -1.73 16.59
N LEU A 178 13.08 -0.61 15.89
CA LEU A 178 14.39 -0.06 15.57
C LEU A 178 14.86 0.91 16.66
N VAL A 179 16.18 1.00 16.82
CA VAL A 179 16.82 2.02 17.64
C VAL A 179 17.95 2.71 16.90
N ASP A 180 18.05 4.01 17.14
CA ASP A 180 19.17 4.86 16.74
C ASP A 180 19.57 5.71 17.97
N GLY A 181 20.70 5.35 18.58
CA GLY A 181 21.16 5.90 19.85
C GLY A 181 20.09 5.81 20.94
N GLU A 182 19.61 6.96 21.41
CA GLU A 182 18.59 7.06 22.45
C GLU A 182 17.15 6.91 21.93
N THR A 183 16.93 6.94 20.63
CA THR A 183 15.59 6.98 20.02
C THR A 183 15.14 5.57 19.64
N ARG A 184 13.91 5.20 19.98
CA ARG A 184 13.25 3.97 19.53
C ARG A 184 12.10 4.28 18.59
N LEU A 185 11.94 3.48 17.55
CA LEU A 185 10.86 3.58 16.58
C LEU A 185 10.19 2.22 16.41
N PRO A 186 8.91 2.07 16.81
CA PRO A 186 8.10 0.92 16.45
C PRO A 186 7.95 0.82 14.92
N VAL A 187 8.11 -0.38 14.38
CA VAL A 187 7.98 -0.67 12.95
C VAL A 187 6.90 -1.72 12.74
N LYS A 188 6.06 -1.51 11.73
CA LYS A 188 5.04 -2.45 11.26
C LYS A 188 5.26 -2.76 9.79
N ILE A 189 5.36 -4.04 9.45
CA ILE A 189 5.53 -4.54 8.09
C ILE A 189 4.21 -5.17 7.64
N GLU A 190 3.53 -4.56 6.67
CA GLU A 190 2.17 -4.96 6.28
C GLU A 190 2.16 -6.34 5.59
N LYS A 191 2.99 -6.52 4.56
CA LYS A 191 3.19 -7.82 3.89
C LYS A 191 4.34 -8.58 4.56
N PHE A 192 4.07 -9.08 5.76
CA PHE A 192 5.04 -9.89 6.50
C PHE A 192 4.81 -11.38 6.24
N ASN A 193 5.87 -12.09 5.83
CA ASN A 193 5.85 -13.53 5.69
C ASN A 193 6.54 -14.18 6.90
N PRO A 194 5.82 -14.85 7.82
CA PRO A 194 6.44 -15.48 8.99
C PRO A 194 7.44 -16.60 8.63
N SER A 195 7.36 -17.13 7.41
CA SER A 195 8.27 -18.17 6.90
C SER A 195 9.52 -17.59 6.21
N SER A 196 9.65 -16.26 6.10
CA SER A 196 10.87 -15.65 5.56
C SER A 196 12.05 -15.78 6.51
N THR A 197 13.27 -15.58 5.99
CA THR A 197 14.49 -15.55 6.79
C THR A 197 14.34 -14.61 7.99
N LYS A 198 14.57 -15.14 9.19
CA LYS A 198 14.49 -14.37 10.42
C LYS A 198 15.67 -13.40 10.50
N ILE A 199 15.38 -12.11 10.64
CA ILE A 199 16.40 -11.07 10.83
C ILE A 199 16.80 -11.06 12.31
N PRO A 200 18.07 -11.31 12.66
CA PRO A 200 18.51 -11.36 14.05
C PRO A 200 18.42 -10.01 14.75
N LYS A 201 18.15 -10.04 16.06
CA LYS A 201 18.34 -8.88 16.93
C LYS A 201 19.77 -8.34 16.82
N GLY A 202 19.90 -7.00 16.83
CA GLY A 202 21.18 -6.30 16.74
C GLY A 202 21.66 -6.05 15.31
N THR A 203 20.96 -6.55 14.28
CA THR A 203 21.28 -6.26 12.88
C THR A 203 20.98 -4.80 12.54
N PHE A 204 21.87 -4.15 11.80
CA PHE A 204 21.64 -2.80 11.28
C PHE A 204 20.83 -2.87 9.99
N LEU A 205 19.72 -2.14 9.96
CA LEU A 205 18.75 -2.17 8.89
C LEU A 205 18.57 -0.78 8.29
N LYS A 206 18.35 -0.75 6.97
CA LYS A 206 17.83 0.40 6.24
C LYS A 206 16.47 0.04 5.68
N MET A 207 15.46 0.89 5.88
CA MET A 207 14.12 0.63 5.36
C MET A 207 13.44 1.93 4.96
N THR A 208 12.58 1.84 3.94
CA THR A 208 11.73 2.95 3.50
C THR A 208 10.31 2.67 3.92
N GLY A 209 9.64 3.67 4.49
CA GLY A 209 8.27 3.51 4.95
C GLY A 209 7.60 4.85 5.24
N VAL A 210 6.30 4.79 5.55
CA VAL A 210 5.50 5.96 5.91
C VAL A 210 5.45 6.08 7.43
N VAL A 211 5.72 7.27 7.95
CA VAL A 211 5.53 7.53 9.38
C VAL A 211 4.03 7.68 9.64
N ALA A 212 3.48 6.79 10.46
CA ALA A 212 2.10 6.85 10.91
C ALA A 212 2.05 7.28 12.38
N THR A 213 1.38 8.39 12.64
CA THR A 213 1.07 8.85 13.99
C THR A 213 -0.32 8.40 14.41
N ASN A 214 -0.43 7.84 15.60
CA ASN A 214 -1.73 7.59 16.24
C ASN A 214 -2.07 8.79 17.11
N ALA A 215 -3.35 9.16 17.19
CA ALA A 215 -3.83 10.32 17.95
C ALA A 215 -3.37 10.37 19.43
N THR A 216 -3.01 9.23 20.02
CA THR A 216 -2.62 9.10 21.44
C THR A 216 -1.32 8.32 21.66
N GLY A 217 -0.61 7.93 20.61
CA GLY A 217 0.55 7.02 20.71
C GLY A 217 1.85 7.58 20.13
N PRO A 218 3.00 6.95 20.44
CA PRO A 218 4.25 7.27 19.74
C PRO A 218 4.11 6.96 18.23
N PRO A 219 4.81 7.71 17.36
CA PRO A 219 4.81 7.42 15.93
C PRO A 219 5.34 6.01 15.67
N CYS A 220 4.82 5.38 14.62
CA CYS A 220 5.30 4.10 14.12
C CYS A 220 5.64 4.23 12.64
N LEU A 221 6.65 3.49 12.20
CA LEU A 221 6.94 3.36 10.77
C LEU A 221 6.12 2.22 10.20
N LYS A 222 5.39 2.49 9.13
CA LYS A 222 4.72 1.47 8.31
C LYS A 222 5.56 1.19 7.07
N VAL A 223 5.95 -0.06 6.91
CA VAL A 223 6.70 -0.57 5.76
C VAL A 223 5.78 -1.51 4.99
N THR A 224 5.74 -1.38 3.67
CA THR A 224 4.79 -2.11 2.84
C THR A 224 5.12 -3.60 2.77
N SER A 225 6.38 -3.95 2.45
CA SER A 225 6.83 -5.33 2.38
C SER A 225 8.08 -5.58 3.21
N ILE A 226 8.28 -6.83 3.65
CA ILE A 226 9.57 -7.27 4.22
C ILE A 226 10.71 -7.11 3.20
N ASP A 227 10.41 -7.15 1.91
CA ASP A 227 11.38 -6.95 0.81
C ASP A 227 11.95 -5.52 0.78
N ASP A 228 11.27 -4.55 1.39
CA ASP A 228 11.72 -3.16 1.50
C ASP A 228 12.72 -2.96 2.66
N VAL A 229 13.04 -4.03 3.39
CA VAL A 229 14.01 -4.04 4.49
C VAL A 229 15.37 -4.50 3.98
N GLN A 230 16.33 -3.60 3.99
CA GLN A 230 17.71 -3.87 3.58
C GLN A 230 18.58 -4.13 4.81
N ILE A 231 19.30 -5.25 4.78
CA ILE A 231 20.33 -5.56 5.78
C ILE A 231 21.64 -4.88 5.34
N CYS A 232 22.17 -4.01 6.18
CA CYS A 232 23.47 -3.37 5.96
C CYS A 232 24.58 -4.29 6.49
N SER A 233 25.07 -5.19 5.63
CA SER A 233 26.07 -6.21 5.98
C SER A 233 27.46 -5.65 6.27
N ASP A 234 27.71 -4.39 5.94
CA ASP A 234 28.92 -3.62 6.22
C ASP A 234 28.98 -3.12 7.67
N VAL A 235 27.87 -3.18 8.42
CA VAL A 235 27.79 -2.75 9.82
C VAL A 235 27.74 -3.96 10.75
N ALA A 236 28.59 -3.95 11.78
CA ALA A 236 28.64 -5.02 12.76
C ALA A 236 27.31 -5.18 13.52
N VAL A 237 26.89 -6.43 13.71
CA VAL A 237 25.73 -6.79 14.53
C VAL A 237 26.05 -6.46 16.00
N LEU A 238 25.17 -5.71 16.66
CA LEU A 238 25.34 -5.37 18.06
C LEU A 238 24.91 -6.50 19.00
N ALA A 239 25.75 -6.77 19.99
CA ALA A 239 25.42 -7.70 21.06
C ALA A 239 24.27 -7.16 21.95
N PRO A 240 23.47 -8.05 22.58
CA PRO A 240 22.33 -7.65 23.41
C PRO A 240 22.66 -6.66 24.53
N GLU A 241 23.86 -6.73 25.09
CA GLU A 241 24.34 -5.89 26.20
C GLU A 241 24.49 -4.43 25.76
N ILE A 242 24.94 -4.20 24.52
CA ILE A 242 25.10 -2.87 23.92
C ILE A 242 23.74 -2.31 23.50
N LEU A 243 22.84 -3.17 23.02
CA LEU A 243 21.52 -2.79 22.51
C LEU A 243 20.49 -2.49 23.62
N SER A 244 20.64 -3.14 24.77
CA SER A 244 19.77 -2.98 25.94
C SER A 244 19.62 -1.52 26.41
N PRO A 245 20.69 -0.72 26.58
CA PRO A 245 20.56 0.68 27.02
C PRO A 245 20.03 1.65 25.95
N MET A 246 19.95 1.26 24.67
CA MET A 246 19.52 2.13 23.56
C MET A 246 18.00 2.37 23.53
N GLY A 247 17.52 3.36 22.77
CA GLY A 247 16.08 3.52 22.52
C GLY A 247 15.25 3.89 23.74
N ARG A 248 15.78 4.72 24.65
CA ARG A 248 15.12 5.16 25.90
C ARG A 248 13.93 6.08 25.67
N ARG A 249 13.86 6.78 24.53
CA ARG A 249 12.77 7.70 24.19
C ARG A 249 12.16 7.43 22.80
N PRO A 250 10.87 7.71 22.60
CA PRO A 250 10.28 7.77 21.26
C PRO A 250 10.74 9.04 20.50
N PRO A 251 10.39 9.17 19.21
CA PRO A 251 10.58 10.41 18.47
C PRO A 251 9.88 11.60 19.14
N SER A 252 10.39 12.80 18.91
CA SER A 252 9.95 14.04 19.55
C SER A 252 9.76 15.16 18.54
N LYS A 253 8.88 16.14 18.83
CA LYS A 253 8.74 17.33 17.99
C LYS A 253 10.02 18.14 18.16
N ARG A 254 10.91 18.10 17.18
CA ARG A 254 12.06 19.00 17.07
C ARG A 254 11.89 19.79 15.78
N LYS A 255 12.21 21.08 15.81
CA LYS A 255 12.28 21.87 14.57
C LYS A 255 13.35 21.22 13.70
N VAL A 256 12.98 20.85 12.48
CA VAL A 256 13.95 20.42 11.48
C VAL A 256 14.58 21.71 10.95
N ASP A 257 15.78 22.04 11.43
CA ASP A 257 16.55 23.13 10.85
C ASP A 257 17.13 22.64 9.52
N PHE A 258 16.36 22.79 8.44
CA PHE A 258 16.77 22.50 7.06
C PHE A 258 17.90 23.42 6.56
N THR A 259 18.39 24.37 7.38
CA THR A 259 19.46 25.30 7.04
C THR A 259 20.83 24.62 6.87
N PHE A 260 21.06 23.47 7.51
CA PHE A 260 22.34 22.76 7.40
C PHE A 260 22.50 21.99 6.08
N ASP A 261 21.43 21.37 5.58
CA ASP A 261 21.47 20.47 4.43
C ASP A 261 21.52 21.21 3.08
N ILE A 262 20.87 22.38 3.00
CA ILE A 262 20.89 23.22 1.79
C ILE A 262 22.27 23.86 1.61
N ALA A 263 22.92 24.33 2.68
CA ALA A 263 24.22 24.98 2.61
C ALA A 263 25.35 24.00 2.18
N GLU A 264 25.30 22.74 2.61
CA GLU A 264 26.25 21.71 2.15
C GLU A 264 25.95 21.22 0.72
N LYS A 265 24.68 21.03 0.37
CA LYS A 265 24.28 20.65 -1.00
C LYS A 265 24.56 21.77 -2.01
N GLU A 266 24.41 23.03 -1.63
CA GLU A 266 24.81 24.19 -2.44
C GLU A 266 26.34 24.29 -2.59
N LYS A 267 27.11 24.02 -1.53
CA LYS A 267 28.59 23.95 -1.62
C LYS A 267 29.03 22.81 -2.55
N ALA A 268 28.41 21.64 -2.46
CA ALA A 268 28.71 20.49 -3.30
C ALA A 268 28.29 20.71 -4.77
N ALA A 269 27.16 21.38 -5.02
CA ALA A 269 26.67 21.70 -6.35
C ALA A 269 27.47 22.82 -7.03
N LYS A 270 27.89 23.86 -6.29
CA LYS A 270 28.82 24.89 -6.78
C LYS A 270 30.18 24.29 -7.16
N LYS A 271 30.67 23.31 -6.39
CA LYS A 271 31.92 22.58 -6.70
C LYS A 271 31.82 21.72 -7.97
N LYS A 272 30.60 21.39 -8.40
CA LYS A 272 30.30 20.61 -9.62
C LYS A 272 29.77 21.48 -10.79
N GLY A 273 29.71 22.80 -10.64
CA GLY A 273 29.25 23.71 -11.69
C GLY A 273 27.75 23.65 -12.01
N ILE A 274 26.92 23.13 -11.10
CA ILE A 274 25.47 22.96 -11.32
C ILE A 274 24.71 24.15 -10.72
N ASN A 275 23.91 24.83 -11.54
CA ASN A 275 23.13 26.01 -11.12
C ASN A 275 21.75 25.61 -10.58
N LEU A 276 21.56 25.69 -9.26
CA LEU A 276 20.30 25.40 -8.57
C LEU A 276 19.49 26.68 -8.37
N LYS A 277 18.77 27.13 -9.40
CA LYS A 277 17.79 28.23 -9.28
C LYS A 277 16.32 27.79 -9.12
N CYS A 278 16.04 26.48 -9.06
CA CYS A 278 14.65 25.99 -9.01
C CYS A 278 14.17 25.42 -7.66
N LEU A 279 14.95 25.46 -6.58
CA LEU A 279 14.59 24.77 -5.32
C LEU A 279 14.05 25.67 -4.18
N ALA A 280 13.89 26.98 -4.41
CA ALA A 280 13.66 27.92 -3.29
C ALA A 280 12.20 28.33 -3.01
N THR A 281 11.19 27.89 -3.75
CA THR A 281 9.87 28.61 -3.71
C THR A 281 8.71 27.88 -3.02
N ARG A 282 8.86 26.68 -2.43
CA ARG A 282 7.74 26.05 -1.70
C ARG A 282 8.19 25.26 -0.48
N LEU A 283 8.61 25.95 0.57
CA LEU A 283 8.73 25.34 1.92
C LEU A 283 8.60 26.38 3.06
N ILE A 284 7.87 27.48 2.79
CA ILE A 284 7.38 28.38 3.82
C ILE A 284 5.85 28.27 3.74
N LEU A 285 5.27 27.39 4.58
CA LEU A 285 3.85 27.24 4.96
C LEU A 285 3.47 25.76 5.09
N ILE A 286 4.03 25.10 6.11
CA ILE A 286 3.31 24.12 6.96
C ILE A 286 3.80 24.35 8.39
#